data_AF-A0A356AU95-F1
#
_entry.id   AF-A0A356AU95-F1
#
_cell.length_a   1.000
_cell.length_b   1.000
_cell.length_c   1.000
_cell.angle_alpha   90.00
_cell.angle_beta   90.00
_cell.angle_gamma   90.00
#
_symmetry.space_group_name_H-M   'P 1'
#
loop_
_entity.id
_entity.type
_entity.pdbx_description
1 polymer ?
#
loop_
_entity_poly.entity_id
_entity_poly.type
_entity_poly.pdbx_seq_one_letter_code
_entity_poly.pdbx_strand_id
1 'polypeptide(L)' 'MKILVTAFEPFGGQKINPTMEVLKLLKNSIGENQIIKQELPTVFNESIKVV' A
#
# COMPACT_ATOMS: atom_id res chain seq x y z
N MET A 1 -13.80 0.79 12.68
CA MET A 1 -13.84 -0.27 11.63
C MET A 1 -12.43 -0.61 11.15
N LYS A 2 -12.23 -1.64 10.32
CA LYS A 2 -10.94 -1.95 9.68
C LYS A 2 -10.95 -1.49 8.23
N ILE A 3 -9.94 -0.73 7.81
CA ILE A 3 -9.79 -0.20 6.45
C ILE A 3 -8.46 -0.70 5.90
N LEU A 4 -8.49 -1.40 4.76
CA LEU A 4 -7.30 -1.80 4.03
C LEU A 4 -6.90 -0.69 3.05
N VAL A 5 -5.64 -0.27 3.11
CA VAL A 5 -5.05 0.70 2.19
C VAL A 5 -3.86 0.02 1.51
N THR A 6 -3.90 -0.07 0.19
CA THR A 6 -2.85 -0.70 -0.61
C THR A 6 -2.03 0.34 -1.37
N ALA A 7 -0.76 0.06 -1.60
CA ALA A 7 0.08 0.84 -2.51
C ALA A 7 0.94 -0.07 -3.35
N PHE A 8 1.34 0.43 -4.53
CA PHE A 8 2.19 -0.31 -5.44
C PHE A 8 3.66 0.07 -5.26
N GLU A 9 4.56 -0.89 -5.49
CA GLU A 9 5.99 -0.64 -5.61
C GLU A 9 6.32 0.31 -6.79
N PRO A 10 7.55 0.86 -6.88
CA PRO A 10 8.00 1.63 -8.03
C PRO A 10 8.02 0.80 -9.32
N PHE A 11 7.64 1.43 -10.45
CA PHE A 11 7.61 0.78 -11.76
C PHE A 11 8.05 1.76 -12.87
N GLY A 12 8.25 1.25 -14.09
CA GLY A 12 8.62 2.09 -15.23
C GLY A 12 10.00 2.77 -15.08
N GLY A 13 10.94 2.10 -14.42
CA GLY A 13 12.28 2.63 -14.14
C GLY A 13 12.34 3.70 -13.04
N GLN A 14 11.21 3.99 -12.40
CA GLN A 14 11.18 4.92 -11.27
C GLN A 14 11.74 4.27 -10.01
N LYS A 15 12.41 5.09 -9.19
CA LYS A 15 12.93 4.64 -7.88
C LYS A 15 11.92 4.78 -6.75
N ILE A 16 10.88 5.57 -6.95
CA ILE A 16 9.89 5.92 -5.92
C ILE A 16 8.50 5.81 -6.52
N ASN A 17 7.57 5.27 -5.74
CA ASN A 17 6.15 5.37 -5.99
C ASN A 17 5.52 6.21 -4.87
N PRO A 18 4.91 7.37 -5.17
CA PRO A 18 4.30 8.22 -4.15
C PRO A 18 3.26 7.51 -3.29
N THR A 19 2.54 6.53 -3.85
CA THR A 19 1.54 5.76 -3.08
C THR A 19 2.19 4.91 -1.98
N MET A 20 3.37 4.36 -2.23
CA MET A 20 4.13 3.59 -1.23
C MET A 20 4.67 4.50 -0.12
N GLU A 21 5.10 5.71 -0.45
CA GLU A 21 5.51 6.71 0.55
C GLU A 21 4.33 7.14 1.43
N VAL A 22 3.10 7.19 0.88
CA VAL A 22 1.90 7.46 1.68
C VAL A 22 1.68 6.40 2.75
N LEU A 23 1.91 5.11 2.47
CA LEU A 23 1.77 4.06 3.49
C LEU A 23 2.74 4.27 4.67
N LYS A 24 3.96 4.76 4.40
CA LYS A 24 4.95 5.06 5.45
C LYS A 24 4.51 6.20 6.36
N LEU A 25 3.85 7.22 5.80
CA LEU A 25 3.40 8.40 6.52
C LEU A 25 2.02 8.25 7.16
N LEU A 26 1.17 7.38 6.62
CA LEU A 26 -0.19 7.18 7.08
C LEU A 26 -0.20 6.65 8.52
N LYS A 27 -1.11 7.12 9.37
CA LYS A 27 -1.24 6.59 10.73
C LYS A 27 -1.89 5.22 10.71
N ASN A 28 -1.60 4.39 11.72
CA ASN A 28 -2.25 3.08 11.88
C ASN A 28 -3.70 3.19 12.36
N SER A 29 -4.16 4.39 12.73
CA SER A 29 -5.55 4.67 13.06
C SER A 29 -5.95 6.10 12.67
N ILE A 30 -7.23 6.26 12.32
CA ILE A 30 -7.88 7.54 12.05
C ILE A 30 -9.25 7.54 12.75
N GLY A 31 -9.37 8.31 13.82
CA GLY A 31 -10.50 8.18 14.76
C GLY A 31 -10.55 6.77 15.34
N GLU A 32 -11.72 6.14 15.30
CA GLU A 32 -11.94 4.75 15.75
C GLU A 32 -11.63 3.70 14.68
N ASN A 33 -11.10 4.12 13.52
CA ASN A 33 -10.81 3.23 12.41
C ASN A 33 -9.35 2.77 12.45
N GLN A 34 -9.15 1.46 12.38
CA GLN A 34 -7.85 0.85 12.22
C GLN A 34 -7.49 0.82 10.73
N ILE A 35 -6.29 1.28 10.42
CA ILE A 35 -5.72 1.25 9.08
C ILE A 35 -4.78 0.05 8.98
N ILE A 36 -5.10 -0.85 8.06
CA ILE A 36 -4.25 -1.98 7.65
C ILE A 36 -3.60 -1.55 6.34
N LYS A 37 -2.28 -1.69 6.25
CA LYS A 37 -1.52 -1.21 5.10
C LYS A 37 -0.88 -2.39 4.39
N GLN A 38 -0.91 -2.39 3.07
CA GLN A 38 -0.34 -3.47 2.27
C GLN A 38 0.39 -2.94 1.03
N GLU A 39 1.63 -3.33 0.85
CA GLU A 39 2.39 -3.08 -0.37
C GLU A 39 2.11 -4.20 -1.38
N LEU A 40 1.98 -3.84 -2.66
CA LEU A 40 1.65 -4.74 -3.75
C LEU A 40 2.71 -4.65 -4.85
N PRO A 41 3.09 -5.78 -5.47
CA PRO A 41 3.97 -5.78 -6.63
C PRO A 41 3.26 -5.15 -7.83
N THR A 42 4.05 -4.54 -8.71
CA THR A 42 3.60 -3.98 -10.00
C THR A 42 3.71 -4.99 -11.13
N VAL A 43 3.51 -6.27 -10.79
CA VAL A 43 3.58 -7.40 -11.71
C VAL A 43 2.19 -8.01 -11.81
N PHE A 44 1.70 -8.17 -13.05
CA PHE A 44 0.41 -8.78 -13.31
C PHE A 44 0.31 -10.15 -12.62
N ASN A 45 -0.83 -10.39 -11.97
CA ASN A 45 -1.15 -11.64 -11.27
C ASN A 45 -0.27 -12.00 -10.06
N GLU A 46 0.70 -11.17 -9.68
CA GLU A 46 1.48 -11.40 -8.45
C GLU A 46 0.81 -10.75 -7.23
N SER A 47 0.11 -9.62 -7.41
CA SER A 47 -0.56 -8.93 -6.31
C SER A 47 -1.67 -9.75 -5.64
N ILE A 48 -2.27 -10.69 -6.36
CA ILE A 48 -3.30 -11.59 -5.82
C ILE A 48 -2.74 -12.63 -4.84
N LYS A 49 -1.42 -12.90 -4.88
CA LYS A 49 -0.76 -13.84 -3.96
C LYS A 49 -0.40 -13.21 -2.61
N VAL A 50 -0.52 -11.89 -2.51
CA VAL A 50 -0.14 -11.10 -1.32
C VAL A 50 -1.32 -10.96 -0.33
N VAL A 51 -2.51 -11.40 -0.73
CA VAL A 51 -3.77 -11.33 0.05
C VAL A 51 -4.11 -12.68 0.67
#